data_AF-A0A957S3X2-F1
#
_entry.id   AF-A0A957S3X2-F1
#
_cell.length_a   1.000
_cell.length_b   1.000
_cell.length_c   1.000
_cell.angle_alpha   90.00
_cell.angle_beta   90.00
_cell.angle_gamma   90.00
#
_symmetry.space_group_name_H-M   'P 1'
#
loop_
_entity.id
_entity.type
_entity.pdbx_description
1 polymer ?
#
loop_
_entity_poly.entity_id
_entity_poly.type
_entity_poly.pdbx_seq_one_letter_code
_entity_poly.pdbx_strand_id
1 'polypeptide(L)'
;QGIEAHGYDLVVASNVLHATADLHKTLATVAECLAADGLLLFHELTDHNITYDNIFGLFDEWWSDTELRPERALMDRAAWVTLLRDCGYRDVQSFGHSPHPDQQKQSIFIAQAPRMADTAATIAPSLAGDCYLLFADRHGTSHALQHELTARDARVITVMAGDRFQREEDDRFTVDPASKEDLNALLAALTADHLLPSTVVHAWSLDHPAVASLSADQLAPDALVAAQTTGVFHALALVQALAASPLAEPARVIFLTRHSVHVTETDRPTGLATVPLTGLLRVTRNERLEQRWIQIDLAPTPPTADDASLEIADLLNELILDDGEVEVAYRDGRRYVNRLHRTTPDEFPLRQQNALQPDGSVLPYRLEIDKAGVLTDLRLNATTRRAPGPEEIEILVKAGGVNFRDVMKALGIYPGNPIDLKWFGDDVAGVVIAVGENVTSIRPGDRVGGLTAYSFRAYATLHQNLCFKLPDGISFEEAATLPTVFLTAHYAINHLARMRRGERILIHAGTGGVGQAAIQIA
;
A
#
# COMPACT_ATOMS: atom_id res chain seq x y z
N GLN A 1 -29.04 11.53 31.64
CA GLN A 1 -29.33 10.60 30.52
C GLN A 1 -28.61 9.24 30.66
N GLY A 2 -28.10 8.87 31.86
CA GLY A 2 -27.41 7.58 32.03
C GLY A 2 -26.15 7.42 31.19
N ILE A 3 -25.50 8.54 30.84
CA ILE A 3 -24.27 8.56 30.04
C ILE A 3 -23.11 8.30 30.99
N GLU A 4 -22.31 7.28 30.67
CA GLU A 4 -21.12 6.90 31.43
C GLU A 4 -19.98 7.89 31.18
N ALA A 5 -19.34 8.36 32.25
CA ALA A 5 -18.18 9.24 32.14
C ALA A 5 -17.00 8.46 31.55
N HIS A 6 -16.30 9.06 30.60
CA HIS A 6 -15.13 8.52 29.90
C HIS A 6 -15.38 7.17 29.18
N GLY A 7 -16.63 6.83 28.90
CA GLY A 7 -17.02 5.56 28.30
C GLY A 7 -17.03 5.55 26.76
N TYR A 8 -16.73 6.68 26.11
CA TYR A 8 -16.91 6.83 24.66
C TYR A 8 -15.64 7.28 23.94
N ASP A 9 -15.19 6.52 22.93
CA ASP A 9 -14.06 6.91 22.08
C ASP A 9 -14.43 7.94 21.01
N LEU A 10 -15.73 8.10 20.71
CA LEU A 10 -16.23 9.04 19.72
C LEU A 10 -17.59 9.61 20.14
N VAL A 11 -17.70 10.93 20.18
CA VAL A 11 -18.97 11.65 20.29
C VAL A 11 -19.25 12.35 18.97
N VAL A 12 -20.44 12.10 18.41
CA VAL A 12 -20.90 12.72 17.15
C VAL A 12 -22.07 13.66 17.43
N ALA A 13 -21.95 14.92 16.98
CA ALA A 13 -22.99 15.92 17.10
C ALA A 13 -23.28 16.62 15.75
N SER A 14 -24.53 17.00 15.51
CA SER A 14 -24.98 17.53 14.22
C SER A 14 -25.99 18.66 14.43
N ASN A 15 -25.55 19.92 14.30
CA ASN A 15 -26.38 21.12 14.51
C ASN A 15 -27.12 21.11 15.86
N VAL A 16 -26.43 20.74 16.93
CA VAL A 16 -27.03 20.60 18.27
C VAL A 16 -26.21 21.26 19.37
N LEU A 17 -24.91 21.50 19.18
CA LEU A 17 -24.09 22.14 20.21
C LEU A 17 -24.40 23.63 20.28
N HIS A 18 -24.59 24.31 19.13
CA HIS A 18 -24.93 25.74 19.10
C HIS A 18 -26.24 26.07 19.85
N ALA A 19 -27.15 25.10 19.97
CA ALA A 19 -28.48 25.25 20.55
C ALA A 19 -28.50 25.14 22.09
N THR A 20 -27.33 25.07 22.74
CA THR A 20 -27.23 25.06 24.21
C THR A 20 -26.96 26.46 24.77
N ALA A 21 -27.30 26.63 26.05
CA ALA A 21 -27.23 27.93 26.72
C ALA A 21 -25.87 28.34 27.26
N ASP A 22 -24.96 27.38 27.40
CA ASP A 22 -23.59 27.59 27.85
C ASP A 22 -22.71 26.60 27.09
N LEU A 23 -22.00 27.11 26.09
CA LEU A 23 -21.17 26.29 25.22
C LEU A 23 -19.94 25.77 25.96
N HIS A 24 -19.36 26.52 26.89
CA HIS A 24 -18.24 26.06 27.70
C HIS A 24 -18.64 24.85 28.55
N LYS A 25 -19.79 24.94 29.24
CA LYS A 25 -20.32 23.83 30.04
C LYS A 25 -20.70 22.64 29.17
N THR A 26 -21.28 22.89 27.99
CA THR A 26 -21.65 21.83 27.04
C THR A 26 -20.42 21.05 26.60
N LEU A 27 -19.37 21.76 26.16
CA LEU A 27 -18.11 21.15 25.76
C LEU A 27 -17.41 20.45 26.94
N ALA A 28 -17.47 21.01 28.16
CA ALA A 28 -16.96 20.31 29.35
C ALA A 28 -17.70 18.98 29.60
N THR A 29 -19.03 18.96 29.49
CA THR A 29 -19.81 17.72 29.64
C THR A 29 -19.51 16.71 28.52
N VAL A 30 -19.32 17.17 27.29
CA VAL A 30 -18.90 16.30 26.17
C VAL A 30 -17.52 15.70 26.44
N ALA A 31 -16.57 16.51 26.95
CA ALA A 31 -15.25 16.04 27.34
C ALA A 31 -15.32 14.98 28.46
N GLU A 32 -16.20 15.14 29.45
CA GLU A 32 -16.42 14.14 30.50
C GLU A 32 -16.98 12.82 29.98
N CYS A 33 -17.66 12.80 28.83
CA CYS A 33 -18.13 11.57 28.21
C CYS A 33 -17.02 10.85 27.42
N LEU A 34 -16.03 11.60 26.93
CA LEU A 34 -14.97 11.06 26.08
C LEU A 34 -13.89 10.35 26.89
N ALA A 35 -13.40 9.22 26.37
CA ALA A 35 -12.17 8.58 26.83
C ALA A 35 -10.96 9.54 26.65
N ALA A 36 -9.82 9.25 27.27
CA ALA A 36 -8.65 10.14 27.31
C ALA A 36 -8.12 10.59 25.93
N ASP A 37 -8.23 9.71 24.92
CA ASP A 37 -7.91 10.00 23.52
C ASP A 37 -9.14 10.02 22.60
N GLY A 38 -10.34 10.07 23.19
CA GLY A 38 -11.59 10.10 22.47
C GLY A 38 -11.74 11.35 21.58
N LEU A 39 -12.53 11.23 20.52
CA LEU A 39 -12.74 12.27 19.53
C LEU A 39 -14.14 12.88 19.63
N LEU A 40 -14.21 14.20 19.53
CA LEU A 40 -15.43 14.92 19.22
C LEU A 40 -15.45 15.22 17.72
N LEU A 41 -16.41 14.64 17.01
CA LEU A 41 -16.74 14.97 15.62
C LEU A 41 -18.08 15.69 15.59
N PHE A 42 -18.11 16.93 15.10
CA PHE A 42 -19.39 17.62 14.98
C PHE A 42 -19.45 18.51 13.75
N HIS A 43 -20.67 18.82 13.31
CA HIS A 43 -20.85 19.84 12.29
C HIS A 43 -21.90 20.84 12.72
N GLU A 44 -21.66 22.10 12.36
CA GLU A 44 -22.49 23.24 12.76
C GLU A 44 -22.71 24.20 11.59
N LEU A 45 -23.81 24.95 11.68
CA LEU A 45 -24.00 26.16 10.88
C LEU A 45 -22.97 27.21 11.33
N THR A 46 -22.20 27.74 10.38
CA THR A 46 -21.10 28.68 10.64
C THR A 46 -21.16 29.97 9.81
N ASP A 47 -22.26 30.15 9.07
CA ASP A 47 -22.54 31.37 8.30
C ASP A 47 -23.52 32.27 9.06
N HIS A 48 -23.17 33.55 9.15
CA HIS A 48 -23.97 34.60 9.77
C HIS A 48 -25.04 35.11 8.79
N ASN A 49 -25.98 34.24 8.45
CA ASN A 49 -27.08 34.57 7.55
C ASN A 49 -28.34 34.96 8.32
N ILE A 50 -28.82 36.19 8.11
CA ILE A 50 -30.06 36.72 8.73
C ILE A 50 -31.30 35.84 8.47
N THR A 51 -31.26 35.01 7.42
CA THR A 51 -32.32 34.05 7.12
C THR A 51 -32.48 33.03 8.26
N TYR A 52 -31.38 32.57 8.87
CA TYR A 52 -31.45 31.63 9.99
C TYR A 52 -32.03 32.30 11.24
N ASP A 53 -31.58 33.52 11.55
CA ASP A 53 -32.13 34.32 12.64
C ASP A 53 -33.64 34.56 12.49
N ASN A 54 -34.12 34.82 11.27
CA ASN A 54 -35.54 35.00 11.01
C ASN A 54 -36.37 33.70 11.10
N ILE A 55 -35.80 32.55 10.75
CA ILE A 55 -36.51 31.26 10.76
C ILE A 55 -36.53 30.68 12.17
N PHE A 56 -35.39 30.68 12.85
CA PHE A 56 -35.20 29.99 14.12
C PHE A 56 -35.22 30.93 15.33
N GLY A 57 -35.16 32.25 15.14
CA GLY A 57 -35.19 33.23 16.24
C GLY A 57 -36.51 33.31 17.02
N LEU A 58 -37.51 32.50 16.67
CA LEU A 58 -38.71 32.30 17.48
C LEU A 58 -38.53 31.23 18.57
N PHE A 59 -37.46 30.43 18.51
CA PHE A 59 -37.11 29.48 19.56
C PHE A 59 -36.29 30.21 20.63
N ASP A 60 -36.70 30.09 21.90
CA ASP A 60 -36.02 30.73 23.03
C ASP A 60 -34.55 30.26 23.10
N GLU A 61 -34.28 29.01 22.73
CA GLU A 61 -32.96 28.42 22.72
C GLU A 61 -32.05 28.90 21.56
N TRP A 62 -32.61 29.57 20.54
CA TRP A 62 -31.81 30.08 19.43
C TRP A 62 -30.86 31.20 19.86
N TRP A 63 -31.30 32.03 20.80
CA TRP A 63 -30.56 33.20 21.29
C TRP A 63 -29.73 32.91 22.55
N SER A 64 -29.43 31.64 22.80
CA SER A 64 -28.74 31.24 24.02
C SER A 64 -27.24 31.56 23.98
N ASP A 65 -26.59 31.67 25.15
CA ASP A 65 -25.17 32.06 25.30
C ASP A 65 -24.81 33.45 24.71
N THR A 66 -25.22 34.49 25.43
CA THR A 66 -25.02 35.91 25.05
C THR A 66 -23.62 36.44 25.37
N GLU A 67 -22.79 35.70 26.11
CA GLU A 67 -21.41 36.09 26.41
C GLU A 67 -20.49 35.82 25.22
N LEU A 68 -20.62 34.64 24.60
CA LEU A 68 -19.85 34.28 23.41
C LEU A 68 -20.45 34.86 22.12
N ARG A 69 -21.76 35.09 22.10
CA ARG A 69 -22.50 35.46 20.89
C ARG A 69 -23.48 36.63 21.15
N PRO A 70 -22.97 37.85 21.41
CA PRO A 70 -23.80 38.97 21.85
C PRO A 70 -24.72 39.54 20.76
N GLU A 71 -24.39 39.33 19.48
CA GLU A 71 -25.09 39.96 18.35
C GLU A 71 -25.83 38.95 17.43
N ARG A 72 -25.53 37.65 17.55
CA ARG A 72 -25.99 36.59 16.64
C ARG A 72 -26.18 35.27 17.38
N ALA A 73 -27.01 34.39 16.85
CA ALA A 73 -27.20 33.05 17.42
C ALA A 73 -26.10 32.04 17.03
N LEU A 74 -25.41 32.24 15.90
CA LEU A 74 -24.41 31.31 15.38
C LEU A 74 -23.01 31.89 15.53
N MET A 75 -22.01 31.01 15.69
CA MET A 75 -20.59 31.37 15.67
C MET A 75 -19.99 31.06 14.30
N ASP A 76 -19.05 31.89 13.86
CA ASP A 76 -18.23 31.50 12.71
C ASP A 76 -17.28 30.33 13.04
N ARG A 77 -16.70 29.78 11.98
CA ARG A 77 -15.77 28.65 12.07
C ARG A 77 -14.53 28.96 12.92
N ALA A 78 -14.01 30.18 12.90
CA ALA A 78 -12.80 30.53 13.63
C ALA A 78 -13.08 30.65 15.14
N ALA A 79 -14.24 31.19 15.49
CA ALA A 79 -14.71 31.28 16.86
C ALA A 79 -14.92 29.89 17.48
N TRP A 80 -15.49 28.93 16.72
CA TRP A 80 -15.59 27.53 17.17
C TRP A 80 -14.23 26.88 17.44
N VAL A 81 -13.26 27.07 16.55
CA VAL A 81 -11.89 26.53 16.75
C VAL A 81 -11.24 27.14 17.99
N THR A 82 -11.47 28.43 18.25
CA THR A 82 -10.95 29.13 19.42
C THR A 82 -11.58 28.58 20.70
N LEU A 83 -12.91 28.48 20.75
CA LEU A 83 -13.65 27.95 21.88
C LEU A 83 -13.24 26.51 22.24
N LEU A 84 -13.08 25.62 21.25
CA LEU A 84 -12.62 24.25 21.50
C LEU A 84 -11.24 24.23 22.18
N ARG A 85 -10.32 25.09 21.74
CA ARG A 85 -8.98 25.20 22.33
C ARG A 85 -9.03 25.79 23.74
N ASP A 86 -9.89 26.78 23.97
CA ASP A 86 -10.10 27.39 25.28
C ASP A 86 -10.69 26.38 26.28
N CYS A 87 -11.53 25.46 25.80
CA CYS A 87 -12.02 24.30 26.54
C CYS A 87 -10.98 23.17 26.71
N GLY A 88 -9.76 23.34 26.21
CA GLY A 88 -8.65 22.39 26.38
C GLY A 88 -8.62 21.23 25.38
N TYR A 89 -9.49 21.20 24.36
CA TYR A 89 -9.46 20.18 23.33
C TYR A 89 -8.18 20.27 22.50
N ARG A 90 -7.66 19.10 22.10
CA ARG A 90 -6.41 18.94 21.35
C ARG A 90 -6.68 18.67 19.87
N ASP A 91 -5.66 18.88 19.04
CA ASP A 91 -5.67 18.56 17.60
C ASP A 91 -6.92 19.02 16.84
N VAL A 92 -7.42 20.22 17.19
CA VAL A 92 -8.63 20.79 16.62
C VAL A 92 -8.44 21.07 15.12
N GLN A 93 -9.16 20.33 14.29
CA GLN A 93 -9.28 20.53 12.85
C GLN A 93 -10.69 20.99 12.49
N SER A 94 -10.81 21.81 11.45
CA SER A 94 -12.10 22.24 10.90
C SER A 94 -12.07 22.22 9.38
N PHE A 95 -13.21 21.91 8.77
CA PHE A 95 -13.37 21.74 7.33
C PHE A 95 -14.63 22.48 6.88
N GLY A 96 -14.52 23.32 5.84
CA GLY A 96 -15.67 23.91 5.18
C GLY A 96 -16.30 22.92 4.19
N HIS A 97 -17.60 23.01 3.95
CA HIS A 97 -18.28 22.12 2.98
C HIS A 97 -18.04 22.50 1.51
N SER A 98 -17.53 23.71 1.24
CA SER A 98 -17.27 24.22 -0.11
C SER A 98 -15.86 24.83 -0.22
N PRO A 99 -15.16 24.64 -1.36
CA PRO A 99 -13.89 25.31 -1.63
C PRO A 99 -14.04 26.81 -1.88
N HIS A 100 -15.26 27.31 -2.11
CA HIS A 100 -15.54 28.74 -2.27
C HIS A 100 -15.98 29.36 -0.92
N PRO A 101 -15.24 30.35 -0.37
CA PRO A 101 -15.56 30.97 0.91
C PRO A 101 -17.01 31.49 1.01
N ASP A 102 -17.49 32.12 -0.06
CA ASP A 102 -18.84 32.73 -0.12
C ASP A 102 -19.99 31.70 -0.13
N GLN A 103 -19.67 30.41 -0.26
CA GLN A 103 -20.63 29.32 -0.25
C GLN A 103 -20.56 28.49 1.03
N GLN A 104 -19.64 28.80 1.96
CA GLN A 104 -19.53 28.09 3.23
C GLN A 104 -20.68 28.48 4.16
N LYS A 105 -21.50 27.50 4.51
CA LYS A 105 -22.68 27.64 5.39
C LYS A 105 -22.59 26.78 6.64
N GLN A 106 -21.82 25.72 6.53
CA GLN A 106 -21.62 24.70 7.54
C GLN A 106 -20.14 24.34 7.57
N SER A 107 -19.69 23.88 8.74
CA SER A 107 -18.34 23.36 8.91
C SER A 107 -18.38 22.09 9.74
N ILE A 108 -17.47 21.17 9.42
CA ILE A 108 -17.19 19.98 10.21
C ILE A 108 -15.97 20.27 11.07
N PHE A 109 -16.00 19.82 12.31
CA PHE A 109 -14.94 19.97 13.29
C PHE A 109 -14.58 18.60 13.86
N ILE A 110 -13.29 18.38 14.05
CA ILE A 110 -12.74 17.20 14.71
C ILE A 110 -11.79 17.71 15.79
N ALA A 111 -11.98 17.26 17.02
CA ALA A 111 -11.16 17.65 18.15
C ALA A 111 -10.96 16.47 19.09
N GLN A 112 -9.74 16.28 19.59
CA GLN A 112 -9.44 15.24 20.57
C GLN A 112 -9.72 15.77 21.99
N ALA A 113 -10.18 14.89 22.87
CA ALA A 113 -10.52 15.22 24.25
C ALA A 113 -9.37 15.96 24.97
N PRO A 114 -9.71 16.89 25.89
CA PRO A 114 -8.72 17.52 26.76
C PRO A 114 -7.92 16.47 27.53
N ARG A 115 -6.63 16.74 27.77
CA ARG A 115 -5.83 15.91 28.67
C ARG A 115 -6.50 15.93 30.05
N MET A 116 -6.86 14.75 30.55
CA MET A 116 -7.20 14.62 31.96
C MET A 116 -6.01 15.11 32.78
N ALA A 117 -6.23 16.04 33.71
CA ALA A 117 -5.17 16.46 34.61
C ALA A 117 -4.64 15.21 35.34
N ASP A 118 -3.33 14.95 35.20
CA ASP A 118 -2.64 13.78 35.74
C ASP A 118 -2.93 13.59 37.23
N THR A 119 -3.91 12.77 37.57
CA THR A 119 -3.97 12.08 38.87
C THR A 119 -3.14 10.80 38.88
N ALA A 120 -2.51 10.46 37.76
CA ALA A 120 -1.44 9.46 37.72
C ALA A 120 -0.10 10.18 37.75
N ALA A 121 0.56 10.17 38.90
CA ALA A 121 1.97 10.52 38.99
C ALA A 121 2.74 9.79 37.87
N THR A 122 3.43 10.54 37.02
CA THR A 122 4.27 10.04 35.95
C THR A 122 5.43 9.25 36.56
N ILE A 123 5.20 7.97 36.86
CA ILE A 123 6.28 7.00 36.96
C ILE A 123 6.69 6.76 35.51
N ALA A 124 7.87 7.21 35.10
CA ALA A 124 8.46 6.75 33.84
C ALA A 124 8.41 5.22 33.85
N PRO A 125 7.89 4.53 32.82
CA PRO A 125 7.78 3.08 32.86
C PRO A 125 9.17 2.49 33.11
N SER A 126 9.32 1.82 34.23
CA SER A 126 10.58 1.22 34.65
C SER A 126 10.55 -0.24 34.25
N LEU A 127 11.52 -0.66 33.45
CA LEU A 127 11.73 -2.07 33.11
C LEU A 127 12.10 -2.92 34.35
N ALA A 128 12.49 -2.28 35.47
CA ALA A 128 12.87 -2.95 36.70
C ALA A 128 11.69 -3.68 37.35
N GLY A 129 11.88 -4.96 37.64
CA GLY A 129 10.86 -5.82 38.26
C GLY A 129 9.89 -6.48 37.29
N ASP A 130 9.93 -6.15 35.99
CA ASP A 130 9.13 -6.83 34.97
C ASP A 130 9.67 -8.23 34.66
N CYS A 131 8.77 -9.15 34.29
CA CYS A 131 9.10 -10.50 33.90
C CYS A 131 8.87 -10.70 32.40
N TYR A 132 9.94 -11.02 31.67
CA TYR A 132 9.94 -11.22 30.22
C TYR A 132 10.10 -12.70 29.88
N LEU A 133 9.31 -13.19 28.92
CA LEU A 133 9.55 -14.48 28.28
C LEU A 133 10.11 -14.25 26.88
N LEU A 134 11.36 -14.62 26.66
CA LEU A 134 12.11 -14.35 25.44
C LEU A 134 12.36 -15.65 24.66
N PHE A 135 11.66 -15.85 23.55
CA PHE A 135 11.98 -16.90 22.58
C PHE A 135 13.18 -16.43 21.75
N ALA A 136 14.38 -16.89 22.09
CA ALA A 136 15.65 -16.30 21.65
C ALA A 136 16.14 -16.80 20.29
N ASP A 137 16.54 -15.86 19.43
CA ASP A 137 17.21 -16.12 18.15
C ASP A 137 18.65 -16.61 18.33
N ARG A 138 19.22 -17.20 17.29
CA ARG A 138 20.59 -17.73 17.27
C ARG A 138 21.63 -16.69 16.85
N HIS A 139 21.21 -15.55 16.30
CA HIS A 139 22.08 -14.52 15.74
C HIS A 139 22.43 -13.37 16.70
N GLY A 140 21.95 -13.42 17.94
CA GLY A 140 22.44 -12.62 19.07
C GLY A 140 21.61 -11.37 19.41
N THR A 141 20.52 -11.09 18.68
CA THR A 141 19.65 -9.92 18.97
C THR A 141 19.02 -10.07 20.36
N SER A 142 18.43 -11.24 20.62
CA SER A 142 17.85 -11.65 21.88
C SER A 142 18.88 -11.71 23.01
N HIS A 143 20.12 -12.15 22.75
CA HIS A 143 21.18 -12.17 23.75
C HIS A 143 21.53 -10.74 24.21
N ALA A 144 21.68 -9.79 23.28
CA ALA A 144 21.94 -8.41 23.62
C ALA A 144 20.75 -7.76 24.34
N LEU A 145 19.52 -8.04 23.91
CA LEU A 145 18.30 -7.58 24.59
C LEU A 145 18.20 -8.14 26.02
N GLN A 146 18.49 -9.44 26.21
CA GLN A 146 18.52 -10.08 27.53
C GLN A 146 19.54 -9.41 28.44
N HIS A 147 20.75 -9.13 27.94
CA HIS A 147 21.79 -8.46 28.71
C HIS A 147 21.32 -7.08 29.20
N GLU A 148 20.75 -6.28 28.31
CA GLU A 148 20.25 -4.94 28.65
C GLU A 148 19.05 -4.95 29.60
N LEU A 149 18.13 -5.90 29.44
CA LEU A 149 16.99 -6.07 30.35
C LEU A 149 17.46 -6.49 31.74
N THR A 150 18.38 -7.45 31.84
CA THR A 150 18.94 -7.90 33.11
C THR A 150 19.71 -6.78 33.81
N ALA A 151 20.45 -5.96 33.05
CA ALA A 151 21.16 -4.79 33.58
C ALA A 151 20.22 -3.71 34.15
N ARG A 152 18.92 -3.76 33.84
CA ARG A 152 17.87 -2.87 34.34
C ARG A 152 16.97 -3.55 35.38
N ASP A 153 17.46 -4.60 36.02
CA ASP A 153 16.76 -5.37 37.06
C ASP A 153 15.43 -6.01 36.58
N ALA A 154 15.31 -6.29 35.28
CA ALA A 154 14.22 -7.11 34.73
C ALA A 154 14.56 -8.59 34.84
N ARG A 155 13.55 -9.43 35.08
CA ARG A 155 13.68 -10.89 35.01
C ARG A 155 13.44 -11.35 33.58
N VAL A 156 14.37 -12.12 33.01
CA VAL A 156 14.25 -12.61 31.63
C VAL A 156 14.34 -14.13 31.61
N ILE A 157 13.27 -14.77 31.15
CA ILE A 157 13.17 -16.21 30.96
C ILE A 157 13.43 -16.51 29.49
N THR A 158 14.49 -17.24 29.18
CA THR A 158 14.93 -17.52 27.81
C THR A 158 14.45 -18.88 27.34
N VAL A 159 13.89 -18.93 26.12
CA VAL A 159 13.43 -20.15 25.47
C VAL A 159 14.17 -20.34 24.15
N MET A 160 14.95 -21.43 24.05
CA MET A 160 15.65 -21.82 22.84
C MET A 160 14.83 -22.81 22.02
N ALA A 161 14.92 -22.71 20.68
CA ALA A 161 14.34 -23.71 19.79
C ALA A 161 15.20 -24.99 19.76
N GLY A 162 14.63 -26.12 20.17
CA GLY A 162 15.27 -27.43 20.20
C GLY A 162 14.39 -28.55 19.66
N ASP A 163 14.57 -29.77 20.17
CA ASP A 163 13.89 -30.99 19.73
C ASP A 163 12.87 -31.55 20.74
N ARG A 164 12.85 -31.01 21.96
CA ARG A 164 11.93 -31.38 23.03
C ARG A 164 11.99 -30.36 24.19
N PHE A 165 10.97 -30.40 25.04
CA PHE A 165 10.91 -29.61 26.28
C PHE A 165 12.01 -30.03 27.26
N GLN A 166 12.86 -29.08 27.65
CA GLN A 166 13.89 -29.25 28.67
C GLN A 166 14.01 -27.97 29.50
N ARG A 167 14.04 -28.11 30.83
CA ARG A 167 14.45 -27.04 31.74
C ARG A 167 15.96 -27.19 31.98
N GLU A 168 16.73 -26.23 31.50
CA GLU A 168 18.19 -26.25 31.64
C GLU A 168 18.60 -25.59 32.96
N GLU A 169 18.00 -24.44 33.25
CA GLU A 169 18.20 -23.64 34.47
C GLU A 169 16.85 -23.05 34.92
N ASP A 170 16.83 -22.26 35.99
CA ASP A 170 15.58 -21.68 36.51
C ASP A 170 14.90 -20.72 35.52
N ASP A 171 15.69 -19.97 34.74
CA ASP A 171 15.21 -19.01 33.76
C ASP A 171 15.58 -19.40 32.31
N ARG A 172 15.93 -20.67 32.05
CA ARG A 172 16.31 -21.14 30.72
C ARG A 172 15.68 -22.46 30.34
N PHE A 173 14.98 -22.44 29.21
CA PHE A 173 14.21 -23.56 28.68
C PHE A 173 14.56 -23.81 27.21
N THR A 174 14.37 -25.05 26.78
CA THR A 174 14.42 -25.47 25.38
C THR A 174 13.08 -26.13 25.04
N VAL A 175 12.50 -25.81 23.87
CA VAL A 175 11.18 -26.28 23.41
C VAL A 175 11.26 -26.68 21.94
N ASP A 176 10.61 -27.77 21.52
CA ASP A 176 10.37 -28.04 20.11
C ASP A 176 9.33 -27.05 19.55
N PRO A 177 9.68 -26.18 18.59
CA PRO A 177 8.76 -25.21 18.00
C PRO A 177 7.52 -25.83 17.34
N ALA A 178 7.56 -27.11 16.95
CA ALA A 178 6.44 -27.82 16.36
C ALA A 178 5.51 -28.48 17.40
N SER A 179 5.96 -28.63 18.65
CA SER A 179 5.25 -29.36 19.70
C SER A 179 4.36 -28.44 20.53
N LYS A 180 3.04 -28.63 20.41
CA LYS A 180 2.08 -27.91 21.27
C LYS A 180 2.18 -28.39 22.71
N GLU A 181 2.49 -29.67 22.90
CA GLU A 181 2.68 -30.29 24.21
C GLU A 181 3.84 -29.63 24.96
N ASP A 182 4.96 -29.36 24.27
CA ASP A 182 6.13 -28.71 24.86
C ASP A 182 5.85 -27.26 25.25
N LEU A 183 5.15 -26.52 24.39
CA LEU A 183 4.74 -25.15 24.68
C LEU A 183 3.79 -25.09 25.88
N ASN A 184 2.84 -26.02 25.98
CA ASN A 184 1.97 -26.13 27.15
C ASN A 184 2.75 -26.52 28.42
N ALA A 185 3.75 -27.41 28.30
CA ALA A 185 4.62 -27.78 29.42
C ALA A 185 5.44 -26.59 29.92
N LEU A 186 5.94 -25.74 29.01
CA LEU A 186 6.60 -24.49 29.35
C LEU A 186 5.65 -23.59 30.15
N LEU A 187 4.45 -23.27 29.63
CA LEU A 187 3.51 -22.39 30.33
C LEU A 187 3.08 -22.95 31.70
N ALA A 188 2.91 -24.27 31.81
CA ALA A 188 2.60 -24.93 33.07
C ALA A 188 3.74 -24.81 34.09
N ALA A 189 5.00 -24.96 33.65
CA ALA A 189 6.17 -24.76 34.51
C ALA A 189 6.26 -23.32 35.00
N LEU A 190 6.09 -22.33 34.11
CA LEU A 190 6.07 -20.91 34.48
C LEU A 190 4.96 -20.59 35.49
N THR A 191 3.78 -21.19 35.30
CA THR A 191 2.66 -21.02 36.23
C THR A 191 2.97 -21.61 37.61
N ALA A 192 3.55 -22.81 37.64
CA ALA A 192 3.91 -23.50 38.89
C ALA A 192 4.98 -22.74 39.69
N ASP A 193 5.92 -22.09 39.00
CA ASP A 193 7.00 -21.31 39.62
C ASP A 193 6.59 -19.85 39.92
N HIS A 194 5.33 -19.48 39.65
CA HIS A 194 4.81 -18.11 39.78
C HIS A 194 5.60 -17.09 38.94
N LEU A 195 6.02 -17.49 37.74
CA LEU A 195 6.82 -16.73 36.78
C LEU A 195 6.03 -16.31 35.56
N LEU A 196 4.78 -15.88 35.75
CA LEU A 196 3.95 -15.43 34.64
C LEU A 196 4.50 -14.12 34.07
N PRO A 197 4.96 -14.09 32.80
CA PRO A 197 5.54 -12.90 32.21
C PRO A 197 4.48 -11.82 31.96
N SER A 198 4.85 -10.55 32.14
CA SER A 198 4.06 -9.39 31.69
C SER A 198 4.30 -9.09 30.21
N THR A 199 5.44 -9.53 29.65
CA THR A 199 5.76 -9.36 28.24
C THR A 199 6.40 -10.62 27.65
N VAL A 200 5.91 -11.06 26.50
CA VAL A 200 6.53 -12.09 25.67
C VAL A 200 7.24 -11.42 24.50
N VAL A 201 8.51 -11.71 24.29
CA VAL A 201 9.27 -11.29 23.11
C VAL A 201 9.64 -12.53 22.31
N HIS A 202 9.18 -12.59 21.06
CA HIS A 202 9.37 -13.73 20.17
C HIS A 202 10.33 -13.37 19.05
N ALA A 203 11.55 -13.90 19.12
CA ALA A 203 12.65 -13.56 18.22
C ALA A 203 13.07 -14.70 17.28
N TRP A 204 12.52 -15.91 17.40
CA TRP A 204 12.93 -17.04 16.53
C TRP A 204 12.76 -16.75 15.03
N SER A 205 11.82 -15.88 14.65
CA SER A 205 11.62 -15.51 13.25
C SER A 205 12.77 -14.67 12.66
N LEU A 206 13.67 -14.14 13.50
CA LEU A 206 14.91 -13.48 13.07
C LEU A 206 15.93 -14.46 12.49
N ASP A 207 15.83 -15.76 12.83
CA ASP A 207 16.69 -16.82 12.28
C ASP A 207 16.26 -17.28 10.88
N HIS A 208 15.13 -16.76 10.37
CA HIS A 208 14.68 -17.11 9.03
C HIS A 208 15.62 -16.51 7.98
N PRO A 209 16.12 -17.33 7.04
CA PRO A 209 17.06 -16.85 6.04
C PRO A 209 16.39 -15.89 5.06
N ALA A 210 17.12 -14.84 4.68
CA ALA A 210 16.72 -13.93 3.61
C ALA A 210 16.66 -14.69 2.27
N VAL A 211 15.71 -14.37 1.39
CA VAL A 211 15.57 -15.01 0.05
C VAL A 211 16.88 -15.05 -0.73
N ALA A 212 17.66 -13.97 -0.69
CA ALA A 212 18.93 -13.88 -1.40
C ALA A 212 19.99 -14.90 -0.92
N SER A 213 19.82 -15.44 0.29
CA SER A 213 20.70 -16.44 0.89
C SER A 213 20.23 -17.89 0.70
N LEU A 214 19.04 -18.10 0.11
CA LEU A 214 18.45 -19.42 -0.07
C LEU A 214 18.89 -20.08 -1.37
N SER A 215 19.20 -21.38 -1.31
CA SER A 215 19.37 -22.22 -2.49
C SER A 215 18.02 -22.54 -3.14
N ALA A 216 18.03 -23.07 -4.37
CA ALA A 216 16.81 -23.50 -5.06
C ALA A 216 16.01 -24.55 -4.26
N ASP A 217 16.68 -25.46 -3.56
CA ASP A 217 16.04 -26.48 -2.72
C ASP A 217 15.41 -25.87 -1.46
N GLN A 218 16.01 -24.81 -0.90
CA GLN A 218 15.46 -24.11 0.26
C GLN A 218 14.30 -23.15 -0.11
N LEU A 219 14.16 -22.82 -1.39
CA LEU A 219 13.01 -22.10 -1.94
C LEU A 219 11.85 -23.04 -2.31
N ALA A 220 12.05 -24.36 -2.22
CA ALA A 220 10.97 -25.32 -2.45
C ALA A 220 9.83 -25.11 -1.44
N PRO A 221 8.56 -25.34 -1.82
CA PRO A 221 7.41 -25.13 -0.95
C PRO A 221 7.55 -25.79 0.43
N ASP A 222 7.98 -27.06 0.47
CA ASP A 222 8.12 -27.81 1.72
C ASP A 222 9.20 -27.23 2.64
N ALA A 223 10.30 -26.70 2.08
CA ALA A 223 11.36 -26.07 2.86
C ALA A 223 10.92 -24.73 3.45
N LEU A 224 10.15 -23.93 2.69
CA LEU A 224 9.57 -22.69 3.18
C LEU A 224 8.51 -22.93 4.26
N VAL A 225 7.70 -23.97 4.10
CA VAL A 225 6.74 -24.42 5.13
C VAL A 225 7.48 -24.92 6.37
N ALA A 226 8.56 -25.69 6.23
CA ALA A 226 9.36 -26.13 7.37
C ALA A 226 9.99 -24.95 8.12
N ALA A 227 10.52 -23.94 7.42
CA ALA A 227 11.05 -22.73 8.02
C ALA A 227 9.99 -21.95 8.83
N GLN A 228 8.72 -22.02 8.43
CA GLN A 228 7.61 -21.37 9.14
C GLN A 228 7.28 -22.00 10.51
N THR A 229 7.88 -23.13 10.86
CA THR A 229 7.71 -23.78 12.18
C THR A 229 8.06 -22.83 13.31
N THR A 230 9.18 -22.12 13.21
CA THR A 230 9.61 -21.08 14.18
C THR A 230 8.95 -19.72 13.97
N GLY A 231 8.07 -19.59 12.96
CA GLY A 231 7.35 -18.36 12.64
C GLY A 231 5.85 -18.49 12.88
N VAL A 232 5.08 -18.45 11.79
CA VAL A 232 3.61 -18.39 11.83
C VAL A 232 2.98 -19.62 12.50
N PHE A 233 3.57 -20.82 12.38
CA PHE A 233 3.01 -22.01 13.02
C PHE A 233 3.18 -21.99 14.54
N HIS A 234 4.38 -21.63 15.03
CA HIS A 234 4.56 -21.44 16.47
C HIS A 234 3.76 -20.25 17.00
N ALA A 235 3.62 -19.16 16.24
CA ALA A 235 2.76 -18.05 16.64
C ALA A 235 1.30 -18.51 16.83
N LEU A 236 0.77 -19.33 15.94
CA LEU A 236 -0.57 -19.92 16.10
C LEU A 236 -0.64 -20.83 17.33
N ALA A 237 0.38 -21.67 17.56
CA ALA A 237 0.45 -22.51 18.74
C ALA A 237 0.47 -21.68 20.04
N LEU A 238 1.22 -20.57 20.06
CA LEU A 238 1.28 -19.64 21.17
C LEU A 238 -0.06 -18.96 21.42
N VAL A 239 -0.75 -18.48 20.38
CA VAL A 239 -2.11 -17.95 20.51
C VAL A 239 -3.04 -18.98 21.16
N GLN A 240 -2.96 -20.25 20.76
CA GLN A 240 -3.79 -21.32 21.33
C GLN A 240 -3.42 -21.64 22.78
N ALA A 241 -2.13 -21.72 23.09
CA ALA A 241 -1.63 -22.02 24.43
C ALA A 241 -1.98 -20.92 25.43
N LEU A 242 -1.84 -19.64 25.04
CA LEU A 242 -2.24 -18.50 25.85
C LEU A 242 -3.78 -18.40 26.04
N ALA A 243 -4.57 -19.08 25.21
CA ALA A 243 -6.03 -19.21 25.43
C ALA A 243 -6.35 -20.10 26.61
N ALA A 244 -5.59 -21.18 26.74
CA ALA A 244 -5.79 -22.19 27.76
C ALA A 244 -5.12 -21.81 29.07
N SER A 245 -4.02 -21.04 29.00
CA SER A 245 -3.25 -20.58 30.15
C SER A 245 -2.87 -19.11 29.96
N PRO A 246 -3.72 -18.16 30.41
CA PRO A 246 -3.46 -16.73 30.26
C PRO A 246 -2.19 -16.29 30.99
N LEU A 247 -1.55 -15.24 30.46
CA LEU A 247 -0.47 -14.52 31.13
C LEU A 247 -1.03 -13.56 32.20
N ALA A 248 -0.17 -12.78 32.84
CA ALA A 248 -0.62 -11.67 33.68
C ALA A 248 -1.37 -10.62 32.83
N GLU A 249 -2.47 -10.05 33.31
CA GLU A 249 -3.15 -8.94 32.62
C GLU A 249 -2.50 -7.60 33.01
N PRO A 250 -2.19 -6.67 32.06
CA PRO A 250 -2.39 -6.73 30.61
C PRO A 250 -1.11 -7.11 29.82
N ALA A 251 -0.87 -8.41 29.59
CA ALA A 251 0.36 -8.85 28.93
C ALA A 251 0.52 -8.39 27.47
N ARG A 252 1.77 -8.10 27.10
CA ARG A 252 2.19 -7.77 25.73
C ARG A 252 2.82 -8.98 25.07
N VAL A 253 2.52 -9.22 23.80
CA VAL A 253 3.16 -10.29 23.00
C VAL A 253 3.77 -9.65 21.75
N ILE A 254 5.09 -9.59 21.72
CA ILE A 254 5.87 -8.87 20.72
C ILE A 254 6.58 -9.87 19.83
N PHE A 255 6.37 -9.81 18.52
CA PHE A 255 7.11 -10.59 17.53
C PHE A 255 8.13 -9.70 16.82
N LEU A 256 9.38 -10.16 16.84
CA LEU A 256 10.47 -9.52 16.11
C LEU A 256 10.62 -10.20 14.74
N THR A 257 10.50 -9.41 13.69
CA THR A 257 10.73 -9.83 12.30
C THR A 257 11.91 -9.04 11.72
N ARG A 258 12.48 -9.51 10.60
CA ARG A 258 13.52 -8.76 9.88
C ARG A 258 13.14 -8.61 8.43
N HIS A 259 13.16 -7.37 7.94
CA HIS A 259 12.93 -7.02 6.53
C HIS A 259 11.75 -7.78 5.89
N SER A 260 10.65 -7.85 6.65
CA SER A 260 9.43 -8.55 6.27
C SER A 260 8.33 -7.61 5.78
N VAL A 261 8.50 -6.30 5.99
CA VAL A 261 7.58 -5.26 5.51
C VAL A 261 8.29 -4.24 4.63
N HIS A 262 7.58 -3.70 3.65
CA HIS A 262 8.08 -2.66 2.75
C HIS A 262 7.70 -1.28 3.28
N VAL A 263 8.67 -0.46 3.71
CA VAL A 263 8.39 0.87 4.28
C VAL A 263 9.05 2.05 3.57
N THR A 264 10.06 1.81 2.72
CA THR A 264 10.68 2.84 1.86
C THR A 264 10.67 2.41 0.40
N GLU A 265 10.85 3.33 -0.55
CA GLU A 265 10.85 3.00 -1.99
C GLU A 265 11.95 2.00 -2.39
N THR A 266 13.05 1.98 -1.63
CA THR A 266 14.19 1.08 -1.82
C THR A 266 14.07 -0.23 -1.03
N ASP A 267 13.06 -0.34 -0.15
CA ASP A 267 12.81 -1.52 0.66
C ASP A 267 12.39 -2.68 -0.25
N ARG A 268 12.98 -3.85 -0.06
CA ARG A 268 12.70 -5.05 -0.88
C ARG A 268 12.62 -6.23 0.06
N PRO A 269 11.45 -6.49 0.68
CA PRO A 269 11.32 -7.48 1.74
C PRO A 269 11.92 -8.83 1.35
N THR A 270 12.83 -9.33 2.18
CA THR A 270 13.56 -10.59 1.92
C THR A 270 13.13 -11.73 2.83
N GLY A 271 12.26 -11.51 3.81
CA GLY A 271 11.84 -12.51 4.79
C GLY A 271 10.63 -13.35 4.36
N LEU A 272 10.69 -14.08 3.23
CA LEU A 272 9.52 -14.83 2.69
C LEU A 272 8.89 -15.79 3.71
N ALA A 273 9.70 -16.51 4.50
CA ALA A 273 9.20 -17.42 5.53
C ALA A 273 8.50 -16.68 6.70
N THR A 274 8.77 -15.39 6.88
CA THR A 274 8.25 -14.57 7.97
C THR A 274 6.99 -13.78 7.59
N VAL A 275 6.78 -13.48 6.30
CA VAL A 275 5.63 -12.68 5.82
C VAL A 275 4.26 -13.16 6.33
N PRO A 276 3.93 -14.47 6.36
CA PRO A 276 2.62 -14.93 6.84
C PRO A 276 2.31 -14.55 8.29
N LEU A 277 3.34 -14.35 9.13
CA LEU A 277 3.18 -13.94 10.52
C LEU A 277 2.44 -12.60 10.63
N THR A 278 2.73 -11.66 9.73
CA THR A 278 2.04 -10.35 9.69
C THR A 278 0.53 -10.50 9.54
N GLY A 279 0.10 -11.41 8.65
CA GLY A 279 -1.31 -11.69 8.42
C GLY A 279 -1.97 -12.33 9.64
N LEU A 280 -1.31 -13.31 10.26
CA LEU A 280 -1.81 -13.98 11.47
C LEU A 280 -1.97 -12.98 12.63
N LEU A 281 -0.95 -12.16 12.91
CA LEU A 281 -0.99 -11.19 14.01
C LEU A 281 -2.12 -10.18 13.86
N ARG A 282 -2.43 -9.75 12.63
CA ARG A 282 -3.60 -8.89 12.36
C ARG A 282 -4.92 -9.54 12.75
N VAL A 283 -5.08 -10.84 12.48
CA VAL A 283 -6.27 -11.60 12.89
C VAL A 283 -6.31 -11.75 14.40
N THR A 284 -5.19 -12.17 15.02
CA THR A 284 -5.09 -12.36 16.46
C THR A 284 -5.47 -11.11 17.25
N ARG A 285 -5.03 -9.92 16.82
CA ARG A 285 -5.40 -8.64 17.46
C ARG A 285 -6.91 -8.37 17.51
N ASN A 286 -7.67 -8.92 16.55
CA ASN A 286 -9.13 -8.77 16.52
C ASN A 286 -9.84 -9.86 17.34
N GLU A 287 -9.19 -11.00 17.59
CA GLU A 287 -9.77 -12.14 18.31
C GLU A 287 -9.37 -12.18 19.79
N ARG A 288 -8.24 -11.57 20.16
CA ARG A 288 -7.62 -11.63 21.50
C ARG A 288 -7.37 -10.23 22.06
N LEU A 289 -8.43 -9.61 22.58
CA LEU A 289 -8.40 -8.23 23.09
C LEU A 289 -7.73 -8.12 24.46
N GLU A 290 -7.60 -9.23 25.18
CA GLU A 290 -6.99 -9.32 26.50
C GLU A 290 -5.45 -9.22 26.49
N GLN A 291 -4.81 -9.40 25.32
CA GLN A 291 -3.37 -9.17 25.14
C GLN A 291 -3.11 -8.20 23.99
N ARG A 292 -1.99 -7.48 24.08
CA ARG A 292 -1.53 -6.61 22.99
C ARG A 292 -0.50 -7.32 22.14
N TRP A 293 -0.90 -7.67 20.92
CA TRP A 293 -0.05 -8.36 19.94
C TRP A 293 0.67 -7.35 19.03
N ILE A 294 1.99 -7.27 19.11
CA ILE A 294 2.81 -6.25 18.45
C ILE A 294 3.78 -6.95 17.50
N GLN A 295 3.99 -6.38 16.32
CA GLN A 295 5.06 -6.77 15.41
C GLN A 295 6.06 -5.62 15.28
N ILE A 296 7.34 -5.93 15.45
CA ILE A 296 8.45 -5.00 15.24
C ILE A 296 9.35 -5.58 14.15
N ASP A 297 9.42 -4.90 13.01
CA ASP A 297 10.26 -5.32 11.87
C ASP A 297 11.58 -4.56 11.83
N LEU A 298 12.67 -5.28 12.06
CA LEU A 298 14.03 -4.76 12.12
C LEU A 298 14.65 -4.59 10.72
N ALA A 299 15.72 -3.80 10.66
CA ALA A 299 16.45 -3.49 9.44
C ALA A 299 17.06 -4.74 8.76
N PRO A 300 17.29 -4.74 7.44
CA PRO A 300 17.73 -5.93 6.68
C PRO A 300 19.05 -6.55 7.09
N THR A 301 20.00 -5.76 7.56
CA THR A 301 21.32 -6.25 7.97
C THR A 301 21.40 -6.21 9.49
N PRO A 302 21.82 -7.31 10.15
CA PRO A 302 22.21 -7.23 11.55
C PRO A 302 23.28 -6.14 11.68
N PRO A 303 23.13 -5.25 12.67
CA PRO A 303 24.03 -4.11 12.80
C PRO A 303 25.51 -4.55 12.93
N THR A 304 26.43 -3.69 12.46
CA THR A 304 27.87 -3.85 12.77
C THR A 304 28.09 -3.71 14.29
N ALA A 305 29.26 -4.10 14.81
CA ALA A 305 29.51 -4.07 16.26
C ALA A 305 29.27 -2.69 16.92
N ASP A 306 29.42 -1.60 16.17
CA ASP A 306 29.13 -0.24 16.64
C ASP A 306 27.63 0.14 16.51
N ASP A 307 26.89 -0.45 15.58
CA ASP A 307 25.45 -0.23 15.34
C ASP A 307 24.54 -1.11 16.21
N ALA A 308 25.06 -2.20 16.80
CA ALA A 308 24.25 -3.14 17.59
C ALA A 308 23.61 -2.48 18.80
N SER A 309 24.22 -1.39 19.26
CA SER A 309 23.71 -0.53 20.34
C SER A 309 22.42 0.21 19.95
N LEU A 310 22.21 0.55 18.67
CA LEU A 310 21.04 1.30 18.21
C LEU A 310 19.81 0.41 18.06
N GLU A 311 19.94 -0.77 17.43
CA GLU A 311 18.81 -1.71 17.27
C GLU A 311 18.27 -2.15 18.64
N ILE A 312 19.17 -2.42 19.60
CA ILE A 312 18.76 -2.79 20.96
C ILE A 312 18.17 -1.60 21.71
N ALA A 313 18.68 -0.38 21.53
CA ALA A 313 18.07 0.82 22.10
C ALA A 313 16.65 1.05 21.56
N ASP A 314 16.44 0.86 20.26
CA ASP A 314 15.12 0.95 19.62
C ASP A 314 14.15 -0.10 20.18
N LEU A 315 14.61 -1.36 20.36
CA LEU A 315 13.81 -2.41 20.99
C LEU A 315 13.46 -2.09 22.44
N LEU A 316 14.41 -1.62 23.24
CA LEU A 316 14.15 -1.20 24.62
C LEU A 316 13.14 -0.05 24.69
N ASN A 317 13.23 0.90 23.75
CA ASN A 317 12.25 1.97 23.64
C ASN A 317 10.85 1.41 23.32
N GLU A 318 10.71 0.46 22.40
CA GLU A 318 9.42 -0.19 22.13
C GLU A 318 8.87 -0.95 23.35
N LEU A 319 9.73 -1.53 24.19
CA LEU A 319 9.30 -2.18 25.42
C LEU A 319 8.77 -1.18 26.46
N ILE A 320 9.15 0.10 26.39
CA ILE A 320 8.70 1.15 27.32
C ILE A 320 7.53 1.95 26.72
N LEU A 321 7.50 2.14 25.40
CA LEU A 321 6.49 2.94 24.70
C LEU A 321 5.10 2.28 24.77
N ASP A 322 4.12 3.11 25.11
CA ASP A 322 2.70 2.74 25.12
C ASP A 322 1.89 3.77 24.31
N ASP A 323 2.10 3.77 23.00
CA ASP A 323 1.50 4.72 22.05
C ASP A 323 0.36 4.10 21.20
N GLY A 324 -0.15 2.94 21.61
CA GLY A 324 -1.18 2.20 20.87
C GLY A 324 -0.71 1.51 19.58
N GLU A 325 0.55 1.69 19.14
CA GLU A 325 1.04 1.09 17.90
C GLU A 325 1.25 -0.43 18.03
N VAL A 326 0.95 -1.15 16.95
CA VAL A 326 0.99 -2.62 16.90
C VAL A 326 1.75 -3.19 15.71
N GLU A 327 2.04 -2.36 14.70
CA GLU A 327 2.89 -2.70 13.55
C GLU A 327 3.94 -1.60 13.38
N VAL A 328 5.15 -1.91 13.82
CA VAL A 328 6.28 -0.99 13.84
C VAL A 328 7.39 -1.55 12.95
N ALA A 329 8.09 -0.68 12.23
CA ALA A 329 9.28 -1.05 11.48
C ALA A 329 10.38 -0.02 11.65
N TYR A 330 11.62 -0.48 11.72
CA TYR A 330 12.80 0.37 11.82
C TYR A 330 13.63 0.32 10.53
N ARG A 331 13.92 1.47 9.94
CA ARG A 331 14.84 1.64 8.80
C ARG A 331 15.67 2.90 8.99
N ASP A 332 16.97 2.82 8.75
CA ASP A 332 17.88 3.98 8.72
C ASP A 332 17.74 4.91 9.95
N GLY A 333 17.59 4.32 11.15
CA GLY A 333 17.42 5.06 12.41
C GLY A 333 16.06 5.77 12.55
N ARG A 334 15.06 5.37 11.77
CA ARG A 334 13.70 5.91 11.81
C ARG A 334 12.69 4.82 12.14
N ARG A 335 11.72 5.20 12.98
CA ARG A 335 10.54 4.41 13.33
C ARG A 335 9.41 4.70 12.36
N TYR A 336 8.85 3.64 11.77
CA TYR A 336 7.69 3.67 10.88
C TYR A 336 6.55 2.91 11.54
N VAL A 337 5.32 3.39 11.34
CA VAL A 337 4.09 2.73 11.82
C VAL A 337 3.12 2.54 10.66
N ASN A 338 2.29 1.51 10.73
CA ASN A 338 1.33 1.22 9.67
C ASN A 338 0.10 2.14 9.77
N ARG A 339 -0.29 2.75 8.63
CA ARG A 339 -1.49 3.57 8.49
C ARG A 339 -2.15 3.33 7.14
N LEU A 340 -3.47 3.27 7.13
CA LEU A 340 -4.24 3.29 5.90
C LEU A 340 -4.35 4.74 5.43
N HIS A 341 -3.72 5.05 4.30
CA HIS A 341 -3.87 6.33 3.64
C HIS A 341 -4.82 6.18 2.44
N ARG A 342 -5.79 7.08 2.31
CA ARG A 342 -6.63 7.13 1.11
C ARG A 342 -5.75 7.56 -0.06
N THR A 343 -5.69 6.73 -1.09
CA THR A 343 -4.97 7.05 -2.32
C THR A 343 -5.93 7.18 -3.49
N THR A 344 -5.54 7.93 -4.51
CA THR A 344 -6.25 8.00 -5.80
C THR A 344 -5.55 7.13 -6.84
N PRO A 345 -6.27 6.56 -7.83
CA PRO A 345 -5.66 5.78 -8.92
C PRO A 345 -4.49 6.50 -9.63
N ASP A 346 -4.52 7.83 -9.66
CA ASP A 346 -3.49 8.67 -10.28
C ASP A 346 -2.18 8.77 -9.45
N GLU A 347 -2.20 8.37 -8.18
CA GLU A 347 -1.04 8.32 -7.28
C GLU A 347 -0.26 7.00 -7.40
N PHE A 348 -0.80 5.98 -8.09
CA PHE A 348 -0.06 4.75 -8.36
C PHE A 348 0.92 4.92 -9.52
N PRO A 349 2.11 4.30 -9.48
CA PRO A 349 3.01 4.25 -10.63
C PRO A 349 2.38 3.49 -11.81
N LEU A 350 1.83 4.22 -12.79
CA LEU A 350 1.39 3.67 -14.08
C LEU A 350 2.64 3.21 -14.88
N ARG A 351 2.75 1.93 -15.28
CA ARG A 351 3.68 1.41 -16.34
C ARG A 351 5.19 1.22 -16.09
N GLN A 352 5.79 1.45 -14.92
CA GLN A 352 7.26 1.65 -14.85
C GLN A 352 8.24 0.47 -14.58
N GLN A 353 7.84 -0.79 -14.38
CA GLN A 353 8.83 -1.84 -14.00
C GLN A 353 9.24 -2.89 -15.05
N ASN A 354 8.56 -3.05 -16.20
CA ASN A 354 8.82 -4.19 -17.11
C ASN A 354 9.30 -3.84 -18.53
N ALA A 355 9.91 -2.68 -18.73
CA ALA A 355 10.38 -2.31 -20.06
C ALA A 355 11.89 -2.26 -20.19
N LEU A 356 12.71 -2.41 -19.14
CA LEU A 356 14.16 -2.28 -19.26
C LEU A 356 14.90 -3.32 -18.40
N GLN A 357 15.87 -4.01 -19.01
CA GLN A 357 16.84 -4.88 -18.37
C GLN A 357 17.97 -4.03 -17.74
N PRO A 358 18.77 -4.58 -16.82
CA PRO A 358 19.89 -3.85 -16.20
C PRO A 358 20.92 -3.28 -17.18
N ASP A 359 21.03 -3.87 -18.38
CA ASP A 359 21.89 -3.40 -19.47
C ASP A 359 21.27 -2.25 -20.31
N GLY A 360 20.08 -1.77 -19.91
CA GLY A 360 19.33 -0.72 -20.60
C GLY A 360 18.54 -1.21 -21.83
N SER A 361 18.56 -2.50 -22.14
CA SER A 361 17.76 -3.07 -23.24
C SER A 361 16.31 -3.27 -22.84
N VAL A 362 15.38 -3.29 -23.79
CA VAL A 362 13.95 -3.45 -23.48
C VAL A 362 13.59 -4.92 -23.31
N LEU A 363 12.75 -5.28 -22.34
CA LEU A 363 12.22 -6.65 -22.25
C LEU A 363 11.26 -6.91 -23.42
N PRO A 364 11.37 -8.03 -24.16
CA PRO A 364 10.43 -8.32 -25.22
C PRO A 364 9.04 -8.62 -24.64
N TYR A 365 8.07 -7.76 -24.93
CA TYR A 365 6.65 -7.94 -24.58
C TYR A 365 5.76 -7.73 -25.80
N ARG A 366 4.51 -8.19 -25.72
CA ARG A 366 3.43 -7.92 -26.69
C ARG A 366 2.07 -7.78 -26.01
N LEU A 367 1.16 -7.02 -26.61
CA LEU A 367 -0.23 -6.91 -26.17
C LEU A 367 -1.02 -8.15 -26.60
N GLU A 368 -1.72 -8.76 -25.66
CA GLU A 368 -2.58 -9.91 -25.88
C GLU A 368 -3.92 -9.79 -25.14
N ILE A 369 -4.92 -10.56 -25.59
CA ILE A 369 -6.16 -10.80 -24.85
C ILE A 369 -6.40 -12.31 -24.72
N ASP A 370 -6.69 -12.78 -23.51
CA ASP A 370 -6.99 -14.19 -23.27
C ASP A 370 -8.42 -14.54 -23.69
N LYS A 371 -9.38 -13.65 -23.36
CA LYS A 371 -10.80 -13.79 -23.71
C LYS A 371 -11.33 -12.50 -24.32
N ALA A 372 -11.65 -12.56 -25.61
CA ALA A 372 -12.25 -11.41 -26.30
C ALA A 372 -13.63 -11.06 -25.72
N GLY A 373 -13.97 -9.77 -25.72
CA GLY A 373 -15.22 -9.22 -25.18
C GLY A 373 -15.10 -8.56 -23.81
N VAL A 374 -13.98 -8.75 -23.10
CA VAL A 374 -13.70 -8.14 -21.80
C VAL A 374 -12.44 -7.28 -21.90
N LEU A 375 -12.60 -5.97 -22.08
CA LEU A 375 -11.47 -5.06 -22.34
C LEU A 375 -10.44 -5.03 -21.19
N THR A 376 -10.85 -5.32 -19.96
CA THR A 376 -9.96 -5.42 -18.79
C THR A 376 -9.02 -6.62 -18.84
N ASP A 377 -9.23 -7.58 -19.75
CA ASP A 377 -8.38 -8.75 -19.93
C ASP A 377 -7.19 -8.50 -20.88
N LEU A 378 -7.05 -7.28 -21.42
CA LEU A 378 -5.88 -6.87 -22.19
C LEU A 378 -4.64 -6.81 -21.29
N ARG A 379 -3.60 -7.56 -21.67
CA ARG A 379 -2.35 -7.67 -20.90
C ARG A 379 -1.12 -7.53 -21.79
N LEU A 380 -0.06 -6.96 -21.24
CA LEU A 380 1.28 -7.00 -21.83
C LEU A 380 1.98 -8.27 -21.33
N ASN A 381 2.17 -9.24 -22.23
CA ASN A 381 2.79 -10.52 -21.92
C ASN A 381 4.20 -10.60 -22.53
N ALA A 382 5.12 -11.27 -21.84
CA ALA A 382 6.46 -11.54 -22.36
C ALA A 382 6.39 -12.33 -23.68
N THR A 383 7.31 -12.05 -24.59
CA THR A 383 7.43 -12.76 -25.87
C THR A 383 8.89 -13.10 -26.16
N THR A 384 9.13 -13.92 -27.17
CA THR A 384 10.47 -14.15 -27.70
C THR A 384 10.79 -13.16 -28.81
N ARG A 385 12.02 -12.65 -28.80
CA ARG A 385 12.61 -11.88 -29.90
C ARG A 385 13.17 -12.84 -30.95
N ARG A 386 13.18 -12.44 -32.21
CA ARG A 386 13.85 -13.17 -33.31
C ARG A 386 14.73 -12.23 -34.11
N ALA A 387 15.79 -12.76 -34.71
CA ALA A 387 16.57 -12.02 -35.70
C ALA A 387 15.73 -11.77 -36.98
N PRO A 388 15.95 -10.65 -37.68
CA PRO A 388 15.34 -10.43 -38.99
C PRO A 388 15.86 -11.45 -40.00
N GLY A 389 14.98 -11.91 -40.89
CA GLY A 389 15.36 -12.66 -42.08
C GLY A 389 16.06 -11.77 -43.13
N PRO A 390 16.49 -12.34 -44.28
CA PRO A 390 17.34 -11.64 -45.25
C PRO A 390 16.80 -10.31 -45.76
N GLU A 391 15.49 -10.18 -45.94
CA GLU A 391 14.82 -8.97 -46.46
C GLU A 391 14.05 -8.20 -45.38
N GLU A 392 14.27 -8.53 -44.12
CA GLU A 392 13.55 -7.93 -42.99
C GLU A 392 14.42 -6.95 -42.22
N ILE A 393 13.76 -6.03 -41.53
CA ILE A 393 14.34 -5.18 -40.50
C ILE A 393 13.69 -5.49 -39.17
N GLU A 394 14.43 -5.27 -38.10
CA GLU A 394 13.90 -5.30 -36.74
C GLU A 394 13.99 -3.89 -36.15
N ILE A 395 12.90 -3.47 -35.50
CA ILE A 395 12.79 -2.15 -34.89
C ILE A 395 12.48 -2.27 -33.40
N LEU A 396 13.03 -1.35 -32.62
CA LEU A 396 12.52 -1.01 -31.29
C LEU A 396 11.32 -0.08 -31.47
N VAL A 397 10.13 -0.57 -31.12
CA VAL A 397 8.87 0.14 -31.32
C VAL A 397 8.79 1.35 -30.40
N LYS A 398 8.37 2.49 -30.97
CA LYS A 398 8.13 3.75 -30.24
C LYS A 398 6.66 4.14 -30.25
N ALA A 399 5.94 3.82 -31.32
CA ALA A 399 4.50 4.03 -31.43
C ALA A 399 3.84 2.92 -32.29
N GLY A 400 2.58 2.64 -32.01
CA GLY A 400 1.72 1.76 -32.81
C GLY A 400 0.38 2.41 -33.07
N GLY A 401 -0.12 2.33 -34.30
CA GLY A 401 -1.42 2.89 -34.68
C GLY A 401 -2.56 1.92 -34.37
N VAL A 402 -3.60 2.41 -33.69
CA VAL A 402 -4.80 1.62 -33.37
C VAL A 402 -5.80 1.74 -34.51
N ASN A 403 -6.17 0.60 -35.09
CA ASN A 403 -7.14 0.50 -36.16
C ASN A 403 -8.49 -0.02 -35.65
N PHE A 404 -9.56 0.20 -36.42
CA PHE A 404 -10.90 -0.29 -36.06
C PHE A 404 -10.93 -1.83 -35.92
N ARG A 405 -10.06 -2.52 -36.67
CA ARG A 405 -9.82 -3.96 -36.54
C ARG A 405 -9.38 -4.35 -35.13
N ASP A 406 -8.49 -3.61 -34.50
CA ASP A 406 -8.02 -3.91 -33.14
C ASP A 406 -9.17 -3.82 -32.13
N VAL A 407 -10.01 -2.81 -32.26
CA VAL A 407 -11.21 -2.63 -31.42
C VAL A 407 -12.19 -3.79 -31.61
N MET A 408 -12.48 -4.18 -32.85
CA MET A 408 -13.37 -5.31 -33.13
C MET A 408 -12.84 -6.63 -32.56
N LYS A 409 -11.51 -6.84 -32.60
CA LYS A 409 -10.86 -8.02 -32.01
C LYS A 409 -11.00 -8.02 -30.49
N ALA A 410 -10.74 -6.89 -29.84
CA ALA A 410 -10.86 -6.75 -28.40
C ALA A 410 -12.31 -6.98 -27.91
N LEU A 411 -13.30 -6.55 -28.69
CA LEU A 411 -14.73 -6.75 -28.41
C LEU A 411 -15.25 -8.16 -28.77
N GLY A 412 -14.44 -9.01 -29.40
CA GLY A 412 -14.85 -10.38 -29.77
C GLY A 412 -15.83 -10.45 -30.95
N ILE A 413 -15.92 -9.40 -31.76
CA ILE A 413 -16.82 -9.32 -32.92
C ILE A 413 -16.09 -9.40 -34.27
N TYR A 414 -14.76 -9.48 -34.26
CA TYR A 414 -13.98 -9.59 -35.48
C TYR A 414 -13.99 -11.03 -36.03
N PRO A 415 -14.36 -11.24 -37.31
CA PRO A 415 -14.29 -12.55 -37.93
C PRO A 415 -12.82 -12.93 -38.17
N GLY A 416 -12.37 -14.08 -37.65
CA GLY A 416 -10.99 -14.50 -37.84
C GLY A 416 -10.65 -15.83 -37.17
N ASN A 417 -9.45 -16.33 -37.46
CA ASN A 417 -8.89 -17.49 -36.77
C ASN A 417 -8.62 -17.12 -35.29
N PRO A 418 -9.02 -17.95 -34.31
CA PRO A 418 -8.74 -17.72 -32.88
C PRO A 418 -7.30 -17.35 -32.54
N ILE A 419 -6.30 -17.85 -33.28
CA ILE A 419 -4.89 -17.49 -33.06
C ILE A 419 -4.64 -16.01 -33.36
N ASP A 420 -5.16 -15.52 -34.48
CA ASP A 420 -4.95 -14.14 -34.92
C ASP A 420 -5.74 -13.14 -34.07
N LEU A 421 -6.82 -13.59 -33.42
CA LEU A 421 -7.66 -12.77 -32.54
C LEU A 421 -6.98 -12.42 -31.21
N LYS A 422 -5.93 -13.15 -30.82
CA LYS A 422 -5.22 -12.92 -29.55
C LYS A 422 -4.27 -11.73 -29.56
N TRP A 423 -3.75 -11.34 -30.72
CA TRP A 423 -2.63 -10.38 -30.85
C TRP A 423 -3.03 -9.11 -31.60
N PHE A 424 -2.43 -7.96 -31.31
CA PHE A 424 -2.93 -6.65 -31.77
C PHE A 424 -1.89 -5.79 -32.47
N GLY A 425 -2.39 -4.83 -33.27
CA GLY A 425 -1.61 -3.83 -33.98
C GLY A 425 -1.22 -4.27 -35.38
N ASP A 426 -1.31 -3.33 -36.32
CA ASP A 426 -0.87 -3.49 -37.71
C ASP A 426 0.08 -2.34 -38.12
N ASP A 427 -0.15 -1.12 -37.63
CA ASP A 427 0.71 0.04 -37.87
C ASP A 427 1.80 0.18 -36.80
N VAL A 428 2.99 0.63 -37.20
CA VAL A 428 4.14 0.77 -36.30
C VAL A 428 5.11 1.87 -36.72
N ALA A 429 5.77 2.48 -35.74
CA ALA A 429 6.92 3.34 -35.94
C ALA A 429 7.96 3.14 -34.84
N GLY A 430 9.25 3.23 -35.20
CA GLY A 430 10.33 2.96 -34.28
C GLY A 430 11.73 3.18 -34.84
N VAL A 431 12.72 2.74 -34.08
CA VAL A 431 14.15 2.86 -34.44
C VAL A 431 14.66 1.50 -34.87
N VAL A 432 15.34 1.42 -36.02
CA VAL A 432 15.92 0.19 -36.53
C VAL A 432 17.07 -0.25 -35.62
N ILE A 433 17.05 -1.52 -35.20
CA ILE A 433 18.10 -2.10 -34.35
C ILE A 433 18.87 -3.22 -35.04
N ALA A 434 18.29 -3.86 -36.06
CA ALA A 434 18.96 -4.87 -36.88
C ALA A 434 18.34 -4.91 -38.28
N VAL A 435 19.12 -5.39 -39.25
CA VAL A 435 18.70 -5.53 -40.65
C VAL A 435 19.20 -6.88 -41.20
N GLY A 436 18.44 -7.47 -42.13
CA GLY A 436 18.83 -8.65 -42.88
C GLY A 436 19.90 -8.38 -43.93
N GLU A 437 20.54 -9.44 -44.43
CA GLU A 437 21.66 -9.36 -45.38
C GLU A 437 21.32 -8.65 -46.70
N ASN A 438 20.07 -8.71 -47.16
CA ASN A 438 19.62 -8.15 -48.43
C ASN A 438 18.98 -6.76 -48.27
N VAL A 439 19.03 -6.19 -47.06
CA VAL A 439 18.52 -4.83 -46.79
C VAL A 439 19.64 -3.82 -47.01
N THR A 440 19.49 -2.98 -48.03
CA THR A 440 20.56 -2.04 -48.46
C THR A 440 20.23 -0.57 -48.21
N SER A 441 18.94 -0.22 -48.19
CA SER A 441 18.45 1.17 -48.10
C SER A 441 18.22 1.65 -46.67
N ILE A 442 18.11 0.74 -45.70
CA ILE A 442 17.81 0.99 -44.29
C ILE A 442 18.94 0.41 -43.43
N ARG A 443 19.30 1.11 -42.34
CA ARG A 443 20.40 0.75 -41.45
C ARG A 443 20.00 0.90 -39.97
N PRO A 444 20.65 0.19 -39.05
CA PRO A 444 20.46 0.43 -37.62
C PRO A 444 20.63 1.91 -37.25
N GLY A 445 19.75 2.41 -36.38
CA GLY A 445 19.64 3.82 -36.00
C GLY A 445 18.64 4.63 -36.83
N ASP A 446 18.25 4.16 -38.02
CA ASP A 446 17.24 4.83 -38.83
C ASP A 446 15.88 4.89 -38.11
N ARG A 447 15.16 6.01 -38.30
CA ARG A 447 13.77 6.17 -37.83
C ARG A 447 12.84 5.73 -38.95
N VAL A 448 11.98 4.74 -38.68
CA VAL A 448 11.11 4.13 -39.69
C VAL A 448 9.67 4.00 -39.20
N GLY A 449 8.73 4.07 -40.14
CA GLY A 449 7.32 3.81 -39.98
C GLY A 449 6.89 2.74 -40.97
N GLY A 450 5.84 1.99 -40.68
CA GLY A 450 5.44 0.88 -41.55
C GLY A 450 4.31 0.03 -41.00
N LEU A 451 4.17 -1.13 -41.61
CA LEU A 451 3.08 -2.07 -41.35
C LEU A 451 3.65 -3.46 -41.09
N THR A 452 3.22 -4.09 -40.00
CA THR A 452 3.53 -5.48 -39.70
C THR A 452 2.45 -6.06 -38.80
N ALA A 453 2.15 -7.34 -38.98
CA ALA A 453 1.16 -8.00 -38.14
C ALA A 453 1.63 -8.00 -36.68
N TYR A 454 0.68 -7.74 -35.78
CA TYR A 454 0.84 -7.84 -34.34
C TYR A 454 1.84 -6.83 -33.76
N SER A 455 1.84 -5.60 -34.28
CA SER A 455 2.84 -4.57 -34.01
C SER A 455 2.86 -4.02 -32.58
N PHE A 456 1.85 -4.28 -31.76
CA PHE A 456 1.81 -3.82 -30.36
C PHE A 456 2.72 -4.67 -29.48
N ARG A 457 4.02 -4.44 -29.60
CA ARG A 457 5.11 -5.17 -28.94
C ARG A 457 6.35 -4.28 -28.79
N ALA A 458 7.31 -4.70 -27.96
CA ALA A 458 8.57 -3.99 -27.78
C ALA A 458 9.44 -3.99 -29.06
N TYR A 459 9.55 -5.15 -29.71
CA TYR A 459 10.40 -5.38 -30.87
C TYR A 459 9.59 -5.95 -32.02
N ALA A 460 9.57 -5.27 -33.16
CA ALA A 460 8.80 -5.68 -34.32
C ALA A 460 9.71 -5.97 -35.51
N THR A 461 9.43 -7.07 -36.20
CA THR A 461 10.11 -7.42 -37.46
C THR A 461 9.16 -7.13 -38.62
N LEU A 462 9.69 -6.44 -39.64
CA LEU A 462 8.93 -6.04 -40.83
C LEU A 462 9.78 -6.32 -42.06
N HIS A 463 9.12 -6.66 -43.17
CA HIS A 463 9.77 -6.71 -44.47
C HIS A 463 10.18 -5.29 -44.91
N GLN A 464 11.36 -5.12 -45.52
CA GLN A 464 11.86 -3.79 -45.91
C GLN A 464 10.91 -3.00 -46.82
N ASN A 465 10.13 -3.69 -47.67
CA ASN A 465 9.14 -3.06 -48.55
C ASN A 465 7.84 -2.61 -47.85
N LEU A 466 7.66 -2.96 -46.57
CA LEU A 466 6.50 -2.55 -45.75
C LEU A 466 6.84 -1.43 -44.78
N CYS A 467 7.98 -0.75 -44.99
CA CYS A 467 8.39 0.38 -44.17
C CYS A 467 8.93 1.54 -45.03
N PHE A 468 8.94 2.72 -44.43
CA PHE A 468 9.48 3.94 -44.99
C PHE A 468 10.31 4.67 -43.93
N LYS A 469 11.34 5.39 -44.36
CA LYS A 469 12.11 6.27 -43.47
C LYS A 469 11.29 7.50 -43.13
N LEU A 470 11.31 7.88 -41.85
CA LEU A 470 10.66 9.11 -41.41
C LEU A 470 11.44 10.32 -41.92
N PRO A 471 10.78 11.30 -42.54
CA PRO A 471 11.34 12.64 -42.74
C PRO A 471 11.72 13.31 -41.43
N ASP A 472 12.66 14.24 -41.50
CA ASP A 472 12.99 15.11 -40.37
C ASP A 472 11.75 15.91 -39.93
N GLY A 473 11.50 15.96 -38.63
CA GLY A 473 10.36 16.67 -38.04
C GLY A 473 9.08 15.86 -37.86
N ILE A 474 8.94 14.68 -38.48
CA ILE A 474 7.78 13.79 -38.20
C ILE A 474 8.07 12.96 -36.95
N SER A 475 7.17 12.97 -35.97
CA SER A 475 7.24 12.13 -34.75
C SER A 475 6.93 10.65 -35.03
N PHE A 476 7.23 9.76 -34.09
CA PHE A 476 6.87 8.34 -34.26
C PHE A 476 5.35 8.15 -34.22
N GLU A 477 4.66 8.93 -33.39
CA GLU A 477 3.22 8.94 -33.21
C GLU A 477 2.53 9.34 -34.51
N GLU A 478 2.93 10.47 -35.12
CA GLU A 478 2.40 10.89 -36.43
C GLU A 478 2.66 9.82 -37.49
N ALA A 479 3.89 9.28 -37.55
CA ALA A 479 4.26 8.27 -38.54
C ALA A 479 3.42 6.98 -38.39
N ALA A 480 3.10 6.57 -37.16
CA ALA A 480 2.29 5.39 -36.89
C ALA A 480 0.81 5.54 -37.31
N THR A 481 0.33 6.75 -37.58
CA THR A 481 -1.05 6.97 -38.07
C THR A 481 -1.21 6.83 -39.58
N LEU A 482 -0.11 6.81 -40.33
CA LEU A 482 -0.12 6.90 -41.79
C LEU A 482 -0.34 5.56 -42.53
N PRO A 483 0.28 4.43 -42.16
CA PRO A 483 0.46 3.31 -43.08
C PRO A 483 -0.87 2.68 -43.52
N THR A 484 -1.66 2.14 -42.58
CA THR A 484 -2.92 1.46 -42.91
C THR A 484 -3.91 2.39 -43.60
N VAL A 485 -4.08 3.61 -43.09
CA VAL A 485 -5.14 4.51 -43.59
C VAL A 485 -4.86 5.02 -45.00
N PHE A 486 -3.62 5.46 -45.29
CA PHE A 486 -3.26 5.95 -46.62
C PHE A 486 -3.09 4.81 -47.62
N LEU A 487 -2.55 3.66 -47.22
CA LEU A 487 -2.48 2.49 -48.12
C LEU A 487 -3.88 2.02 -48.49
N THR A 488 -4.80 1.93 -47.53
CA THR A 488 -6.19 1.54 -47.79
C THR A 488 -6.86 2.50 -48.76
N ALA A 489 -6.77 3.80 -48.50
CA ALA A 489 -7.39 4.82 -49.34
C ALA A 489 -6.75 4.87 -50.74
N HIS A 490 -5.42 4.83 -50.83
CA HIS A 490 -4.70 4.83 -52.11
C HIS A 490 -5.01 3.58 -52.93
N TYR A 491 -5.00 2.41 -52.31
CA TYR A 491 -5.33 1.15 -52.98
C TYR A 491 -6.77 1.15 -53.48
N ALA A 492 -7.73 1.60 -52.66
CA ALA A 492 -9.13 1.67 -53.05
C ALA A 492 -9.38 2.65 -54.20
N ILE A 493 -8.87 3.88 -54.09
CA ILE A 493 -9.16 4.97 -55.05
C ILE A 493 -8.33 4.81 -56.34
N ASN A 494 -7.02 4.64 -56.22
CA ASN A 494 -6.11 4.69 -57.38
C ASN A 494 -5.94 3.31 -58.03
N HIS A 495 -5.86 2.23 -57.25
CA HIS A 495 -5.57 0.90 -57.80
C HIS A 495 -6.84 0.14 -58.22
N LEU A 496 -7.83 0.05 -57.31
CA LEU A 496 -9.07 -0.68 -57.56
C LEU A 496 -10.06 0.14 -58.39
N ALA A 497 -10.44 1.33 -57.92
CA ALA A 497 -11.40 2.18 -58.62
C ALA A 497 -10.80 2.89 -59.84
N ARG A 498 -9.47 3.10 -59.84
CA ARG A 498 -8.73 3.82 -60.91
C ARG A 498 -9.33 5.18 -61.21
N MET A 499 -9.72 5.88 -60.15
CA MET A 499 -10.43 7.14 -60.22
C MET A 499 -9.60 8.21 -60.94
N ARG A 500 -10.27 9.09 -61.69
CA ARG A 500 -9.66 10.14 -62.50
C ARG A 500 -10.10 11.53 -62.02
N ARG A 501 -9.27 12.52 -62.33
CA ARG A 501 -9.58 13.94 -62.06
C ARG A 501 -10.93 14.32 -62.66
N GLY A 502 -11.79 14.92 -61.84
CA GLY A 502 -13.13 15.38 -62.22
C GLY A 502 -14.26 14.38 -61.92
N GLU A 503 -13.93 13.15 -61.53
CA GLU A 503 -14.92 12.19 -61.02
C GLU A 503 -15.36 12.55 -59.60
N ARG A 504 -16.52 12.04 -59.18
CA ARG A 504 -17.11 12.30 -57.86
C ARG A 504 -17.06 11.03 -57.01
N ILE A 505 -16.61 11.16 -55.76
CA ILE A 505 -16.57 10.08 -54.78
C ILE A 505 -17.44 10.44 -53.58
N LEU A 506 -18.14 9.44 -53.03
CA LEU A 506 -18.85 9.54 -51.75
C LEU A 506 -18.02 8.82 -50.68
N ILE A 507 -17.47 9.57 -49.72
CA ILE A 507 -16.64 9.04 -48.64
C ILE A 507 -17.48 8.97 -47.36
N HIS A 508 -17.73 7.76 -46.88
CA HIS A 508 -18.39 7.54 -45.60
C HIS A 508 -17.38 7.70 -44.46
N ALA A 509 -17.87 8.09 -43.28
CA ALA A 509 -17.04 8.27 -42.08
C ALA A 509 -15.80 9.15 -42.34
N GLY A 510 -15.98 10.28 -43.04
CA GLY A 510 -14.89 11.20 -43.40
C GLY A 510 -14.08 11.74 -42.22
N THR A 511 -14.62 11.65 -41.00
CA THR A 511 -13.92 12.01 -39.76
C THR A 511 -12.96 10.93 -39.26
N GLY A 512 -13.08 9.67 -39.71
CA GLY A 512 -12.18 8.57 -39.37
C GLY A 512 -10.92 8.54 -40.22
N GLY A 513 -9.89 7.81 -39.79
CA GLY A 513 -8.56 7.83 -40.43
C GLY A 513 -8.57 7.53 -41.93
N VAL A 514 -9.21 6.44 -42.36
CA VAL A 514 -9.35 6.11 -43.80
C VAL A 514 -10.15 7.19 -44.54
N GLY A 515 -11.19 7.74 -43.92
CA GLY A 515 -12.01 8.80 -44.50
C GLY A 515 -11.21 10.08 -44.74
N GLN A 516 -10.41 10.51 -43.77
CA GLN A 516 -9.52 11.67 -43.90
C GLN A 516 -8.46 11.45 -44.97
N ALA A 517 -7.82 10.27 -45.00
CA ALA A 517 -6.84 9.93 -46.03
C ALA A 517 -7.48 9.90 -47.44
N ALA A 518 -8.68 9.35 -47.55
CA ALA A 518 -9.43 9.33 -48.80
C ALA A 518 -9.80 10.73 -49.29
N ILE A 519 -10.19 11.64 -48.39
CA ILE A 519 -10.48 13.06 -48.73
C ILE A 519 -9.22 13.78 -49.21
N GLN A 520 -8.06 13.47 -48.64
CA GLN A 520 -6.79 14.08 -49.07
C GLN A 520 -6.30 13.54 -50.42
N ILE A 521 -6.62 12.29 -50.76
CA ILE A 521 -6.21 11.65 -52.02
C ILE A 521 -7.15 12.03 -53.18
N ALA A 522 -8.45 12.12 -52.92
CA ALA A 522 -9.48 12.47 -53.90
C ALA A 522 -9.40 13.94 -54.33
#